data_AF-I4DPT7-F1
#
_entry.id   AF-I4DPT7-F1
#
_cell.length_a   1.000
_cell.length_b   1.000
_cell.length_c   1.000
_cell.angle_alpha   90.00
_cell.angle_beta   90.00
_cell.angle_gamma   90.00
#
_symmetry.space_group_name_H-M   'P 1'
#
loop_
_entity.id
_entity.type
_entity.pdbx_description
1 polymer ?
#
loop_
_entity_poly.entity_id
_entity_poly.type
_entity_poly.pdbx_seq_one_letter_code
_entity_poly.pdbx_strand_id
1 'polypeptide(L)'
;MEQFYLQTTQLIQETTDLFYKLERDPSENIENAIQSKINAINANCEKLDILVFKTPINQRPTAKMRVDQLKYDNKHIQASLLNAQNKRRRRQQEQEDREQLLSRRFGHDHTAINVDFLGQERNSLQSSHQHVDEMLHTGSNILQTLRYNRDTLKGAHRRLIDLANTLGLSNATISLIERRVSQDKYILFGGMFVTLTVIVLVIFFLV
;
A
#
# COMPACT_ATOMS: atom_id res chain seq x y z
N MET A 1 13.45 -11.76 18.44
CA MET A 1 12.43 -11.03 17.65
C MET A 1 12.81 -9.57 17.56
N GLU A 2 13.06 -8.90 18.69
CA GLU A 2 13.46 -7.48 18.74
C GLU A 2 14.79 -7.16 18.03
N GLN A 3 15.82 -8.00 18.18
CA GLN A 3 17.11 -7.86 17.47
C GLN A 3 16.95 -7.85 15.94
N PHE A 4 16.18 -8.79 15.38
CA PHE A 4 15.91 -8.85 13.95
C PHE A 4 15.03 -7.69 13.47
N TYR A 5 14.14 -7.17 14.32
CA TYR A 5 13.34 -6.00 14.01
C TYR A 5 14.24 -4.75 13.87
N LEU A 6 15.09 -4.49 14.86
CA LEU A 6 16.05 -3.38 14.83
C LEU A 6 17.01 -3.48 13.64
N GLN A 7 17.53 -4.68 13.37
CA GLN A 7 18.39 -4.92 12.21
C GLN A 7 17.67 -4.64 10.89
N THR A 8 16.40 -5.05 10.77
CA THR A 8 15.60 -4.78 9.56
C THR A 8 15.32 -3.30 9.39
N THR A 9 14.99 -2.58 10.48
CA THR A 9 14.78 -1.13 10.44
C THR A 9 16.07 -0.39 10.05
N GLN A 10 17.23 -0.80 10.55
CA GLN A 10 18.52 -0.23 10.15
C GLN A 10 18.80 -0.48 8.66
N LEU A 11 18.55 -1.70 8.17
CA LEU A 11 18.72 -2.01 6.75
C LEU A 11 17.78 -1.18 5.85
N ILE A 12 16.56 -0.90 6.31
CA ILE A 12 15.62 -0.02 5.59
C ILE A 12 16.22 1.39 5.49
N GLN A 13 16.74 1.94 6.60
CA GLN A 13 17.35 3.26 6.61
C GLN A 13 18.58 3.35 5.69
N GLU A 14 19.47 2.36 5.77
CA GLU A 14 20.63 2.27 4.85
C GLU A 14 20.19 2.18 3.38
N THR A 15 19.09 1.48 3.11
CA THR A 15 18.53 1.36 1.77
C THR A 15 18.02 2.72 1.28
N THR A 16 17.33 3.49 2.14
CA THR A 16 16.89 4.85 1.83
C THR A 16 18.08 5.79 1.54
N ASP A 17 19.17 5.69 2.31
CA ASP A 17 20.40 6.46 2.05
C ASP A 17 21.04 6.11 0.71
N LEU A 18 20.99 4.85 0.30
CA LEU A 18 21.45 4.42 -1.02
C LEU A 18 20.55 4.97 -2.13
N PHE A 19 19.24 5.11 -1.92
CA PHE A 19 18.35 5.79 -2.88
C PHE A 19 18.69 7.26 -3.06
N TYR A 20 19.02 7.99 -2.00
CA TYR A 20 19.48 9.38 -2.12
C TYR A 20 20.78 9.47 -2.93
N LYS A 21 21.68 8.49 -2.79
CA LYS A 21 22.89 8.41 -3.63
C LYS A 21 22.56 8.08 -5.08
N LEU A 22 21.61 7.16 -5.32
CA LEU A 22 21.16 6.79 -6.66
C LEU A 22 20.52 7.96 -7.42
N GLU A 23 19.82 8.86 -6.71
CA GLU A 23 19.25 10.06 -7.30
C GLU A 23 20.32 11.05 -7.76
N ARG A 24 21.46 11.09 -7.05
CA ARG A 24 22.59 11.96 -7.38
C ARG A 24 23.52 11.37 -8.45
N ASP A 25 23.70 10.05 -8.44
CA ASP A 25 24.52 9.32 -9.41
C ASP A 25 23.80 8.02 -9.84
N PRO A 26 23.19 8.00 -11.05
CA PRO A 26 22.46 6.84 -11.55
C PRO A 26 23.42 5.74 -12.03
N SER A 27 24.03 5.06 -11.07
CA SER A 27 24.98 3.97 -11.30
C SER A 27 24.36 2.59 -11.04
N GLU A 28 24.62 1.65 -11.94
CA GLU A 28 24.19 0.25 -11.84
C GLU A 28 24.72 -0.45 -10.57
N ASN A 29 25.89 -0.02 -10.11
CA ASN A 29 26.51 -0.57 -8.90
C ASN A 29 25.67 -0.25 -7.65
N ILE A 30 25.07 0.94 -7.61
CA ILE A 30 24.22 1.37 -6.49
C ILE A 30 22.88 0.63 -6.55
N GLU A 31 22.31 0.44 -7.74
CA GLU A 31 21.10 -0.36 -7.94
C GLU A 31 21.30 -1.82 -7.47
N ASN A 32 22.43 -2.43 -7.84
CA ASN A 32 22.79 -3.78 -7.39
C ASN A 32 23.00 -3.87 -5.88
N ALA A 33 23.60 -2.84 -5.27
CA ALA A 33 23.75 -2.76 -3.82
C ALA A 33 22.40 -2.64 -3.10
N ILE A 34 21.48 -1.81 -3.62
CA ILE A 34 20.10 -1.68 -3.11
C ILE A 34 19.38 -3.03 -3.24
N GLN A 35 19.48 -3.70 -4.38
CA GLN A 35 18.85 -5.01 -4.59
C GLN A 35 19.36 -6.06 -3.59
N SER A 36 20.67 -6.09 -3.32
CA SER A 36 21.24 -6.98 -2.30
C SER A 36 20.70 -6.68 -0.90
N LYS A 37 20.51 -5.40 -0.55
CA LYS A 37 19.94 -4.98 0.74
C LYS A 37 18.45 -5.35 0.86
N ILE A 38 17.69 -5.19 -0.22
CA ILE A 38 16.28 -5.63 -0.30
C ILE A 38 16.16 -7.14 -0.07
N ASN A 39 17.04 -7.93 -0.68
CA ASN A 39 17.06 -9.39 -0.50
C ASN A 39 17.37 -9.76 0.96
N ALA A 40 18.29 -9.05 1.62
CA ALA A 40 18.58 -9.24 3.04
C ALA A 40 17.39 -8.85 3.95
N ILE A 41 16.69 -7.76 3.65
CA ILE A 41 15.46 -7.33 4.35
C ILE A 41 14.37 -8.41 4.21
N ASN A 42 14.17 -8.95 2.99
CA ASN A 42 13.18 -10.01 2.77
C ASN A 42 13.50 -11.28 3.56
N ALA A 43 14.76 -11.73 3.54
CA ALA A 43 15.18 -12.88 4.35
C ALA A 43 14.98 -12.64 5.86
N ASN A 44 15.17 -11.41 6.35
CA ASN A 44 14.90 -11.07 7.75
C ASN A 44 13.40 -11.02 8.07
N CYS A 45 12.57 -10.50 7.17
CA CYS A 45 11.11 -10.51 7.30
C CYS A 45 10.54 -11.92 7.36
N GLU A 46 11.05 -12.85 6.53
CA GLU A 46 10.65 -14.27 6.59
C GLU A 46 11.04 -14.93 7.93
N LYS A 47 12.24 -14.64 8.44
CA LYS A 47 12.66 -15.11 9.77
C LYS A 47 11.79 -14.51 10.88
N LEU A 48 11.42 -13.24 10.76
CA LEU A 48 10.53 -12.56 11.69
C LEU A 48 9.13 -13.18 11.67
N ASP A 49 8.58 -13.54 10.51
CA ASP A 49 7.31 -14.28 10.43
C ASP A 49 7.34 -15.59 11.21
N ILE A 50 8.41 -16.38 11.07
CA ILE A 50 8.58 -17.62 11.83
C ILE A 50 8.64 -17.33 13.33
N LEU A 51 9.32 -16.25 13.73
CA LEU A 51 9.41 -15.83 15.13
C LEU A 51 8.09 -15.31 15.71
N VAL A 52 7.20 -14.74 14.89
CA VAL A 52 5.84 -14.31 15.29
C VAL A 52 4.98 -15.50 15.71
N PHE A 53 5.18 -16.69 15.14
CA PHE A 53 4.48 -17.89 15.61
C PHE A 53 5.01 -18.42 16.95
N LYS A 54 6.27 -18.09 17.30
CA LYS A 54 6.92 -18.50 18.56
C LYS A 54 6.64 -17.56 19.73
N THR A 55 6.11 -16.36 19.51
CA THR A 55 5.73 -15.43 20.59
C THR A 55 4.43 -15.86 21.29
N PRO A 56 4.24 -15.45 22.57
CA PRO A 56 3.04 -15.77 23.34
C PRO A 56 1.79 -15.10 22.73
N ILE A 57 0.64 -15.76 22.85
CA ILE A 57 -0.64 -15.40 22.17
C ILE A 57 -1.05 -13.94 22.37
N ASN A 58 -0.77 -13.37 23.55
CA ASN A 58 -1.07 -11.97 23.89
C ASN A 58 -0.23 -10.94 23.08
N GLN A 59 0.98 -11.29 22.64
CA GLN A 59 1.88 -10.38 21.90
C GLN A 59 1.92 -10.67 20.40
N ARG A 60 1.39 -11.81 19.95
CA ARG A 60 1.27 -12.19 18.53
C ARG A 60 0.63 -11.12 17.64
N PRO A 61 -0.51 -10.48 17.99
CA PRO A 61 -1.13 -9.50 17.10
C PRO A 61 -0.23 -8.28 16.88
N THR A 62 0.40 -7.76 17.94
CA THR A 62 1.33 -6.63 17.85
C THR A 62 2.60 -6.98 17.08
N ALA A 63 3.15 -8.18 17.30
CA ALA A 63 4.32 -8.65 16.57
C ALA A 63 4.01 -8.85 15.08
N LYS A 64 2.84 -9.39 14.74
CA LYS A 64 2.39 -9.56 13.36
C LYS A 64 2.20 -8.22 12.66
N MET A 65 1.55 -7.26 13.30
CA MET A 65 1.37 -5.90 12.76
C MET A 65 2.72 -5.25 12.40
N ARG A 66 3.72 -5.38 13.27
CA ARG A 66 5.08 -4.85 13.03
C ARG A 66 5.78 -5.50 11.84
N VAL A 67 5.64 -6.82 11.69
CA VAL A 67 6.22 -7.55 10.53
C VAL A 67 5.50 -7.19 9.25
N ASP A 68 4.17 -7.05 9.29
CA ASP A 68 3.37 -6.63 8.13
C ASP A 68 3.73 -5.22 7.68
N GLN A 69 4.04 -4.31 8.62
CA GLN A 69 4.55 -2.98 8.31
C GLN A 69 5.92 -3.03 7.60
N LEU A 70 6.88 -3.82 8.11
CA LEU A 70 8.19 -3.99 7.47
C LEU A 70 8.08 -4.58 6.05
N LYS A 71 7.14 -5.51 5.83
CA LYS A 71 6.86 -6.05 4.48
C LYS A 71 6.29 -5.00 3.54
N TYR A 72 5.40 -4.14 4.04
CA TYR A 72 4.85 -3.04 3.26
C TYR A 72 5.96 -2.09 2.82
N ASP A 73 6.84 -1.70 3.75
CA ASP A 73 7.98 -0.83 3.47
C ASP A 73 8.95 -1.46 2.46
N ASN A 74 9.23 -2.76 2.58
CA ASN A 74 10.07 -3.48 1.61
C ASN A 74 9.46 -3.49 0.20
N LYS A 75 8.15 -3.74 0.08
CA LYS A 75 7.44 -3.68 -1.22
C LYS A 75 7.51 -2.30 -1.84
N HIS A 76 7.34 -1.26 -1.03
CA HIS A 76 7.45 0.13 -1.49
C HIS A 76 8.85 0.41 -2.04
N ILE A 77 9.88 0.07 -1.26
CA ILE A 77 11.29 0.18 -1.66
C ILE A 77 11.57 -0.56 -2.97
N GLN A 78 11.04 -1.77 -3.13
CA GLN A 78 11.22 -2.56 -4.34
C GLN A 78 10.56 -1.92 -5.57
N ALA A 79 9.35 -1.36 -5.40
CA ALA A 79 8.68 -0.60 -6.45
C ALA A 79 9.47 0.67 -6.83
N SER A 80 10.03 1.37 -5.84
CA SER A 80 10.89 2.54 -6.07
C SER A 80 12.14 2.19 -6.88
N LEU A 81 12.80 1.05 -6.58
CA LEU A 81 13.95 0.58 -7.36
C LEU A 81 13.58 0.28 -8.81
N LEU A 82 12.48 -0.44 -9.04
CA LEU A 82 12.01 -0.78 -10.39
C LEU A 82 11.73 0.49 -11.22
N ASN A 83 11.11 1.49 -10.60
CA ASN A 83 10.85 2.77 -11.26
C ASN A 83 12.15 3.52 -11.60
N ALA A 84 13.14 3.50 -10.72
CA ALA A 84 14.45 4.09 -10.98
C ALA A 84 15.16 3.41 -12.17
N GLN A 85 15.16 2.07 -12.19
CA GLN A 85 15.73 1.26 -13.26
C GLN A 85 15.03 1.52 -14.60
N ASN A 86 13.68 1.53 -14.61
CA ASN A 86 12.91 1.84 -15.81
C ASN A 86 13.21 3.25 -16.35
N LYS A 87 13.35 4.23 -15.46
CA LYS A 87 13.71 5.61 -15.83
C LYS A 87 15.11 5.67 -16.44
N ARG A 88 16.08 4.93 -15.90
CA ARG A 88 17.44 4.84 -16.46
C ARG A 88 17.44 4.17 -17.82
N ARG A 89 16.78 3.01 -17.95
CA ARG A 89 16.67 2.26 -19.22
C ARG A 89 16.02 3.10 -20.32
N ARG A 90 14.95 3.82 -19.97
CA ARG A 90 14.28 4.74 -20.91
C ARG A 90 15.21 5.86 -21.37
N ARG A 91 15.99 6.47 -20.47
CA ARG A 91 16.99 7.49 -20.84
C ARG A 91 18.09 6.91 -21.74
N GLN A 92 18.53 5.68 -21.49
CA GLN A 92 19.51 5.00 -22.34
C GLN A 92 18.96 4.75 -23.74
N GLN A 93 17.73 4.25 -23.85
CA GLN A 93 17.05 4.08 -25.15
C GLN A 93 16.89 5.42 -25.89
N GLU A 94 16.43 6.47 -25.20
CA GLU A 94 16.31 7.82 -25.80
C GLU A 94 17.66 8.36 -26.30
N GLN A 95 18.76 8.05 -25.59
CA GLN A 95 20.13 8.42 -25.99
C GLN A 95 20.61 7.62 -27.21
N GLU A 96 20.40 6.30 -27.21
CA GLU A 96 20.74 5.41 -28.32
C GLU A 96 19.96 5.79 -29.58
N ASP A 97 18.65 6.05 -29.46
CA ASP A 97 17.81 6.51 -30.57
C ASP A 97 18.30 7.86 -31.10
N ARG A 98 18.67 8.79 -30.20
CA ARG A 98 19.25 10.08 -30.58
C ARG A 98 20.58 9.93 -31.32
N GLU A 99 21.46 9.03 -30.88
CA GLU A 99 22.73 8.74 -31.54
C GLU A 99 22.53 8.11 -32.93
N GLN A 100 21.55 7.21 -33.07
CA GLN A 100 21.17 6.65 -34.37
C GLN A 100 20.62 7.71 -35.34
N LEU A 101 19.85 8.68 -34.84
CA LEU A 101 19.37 9.80 -35.65
C LEU A 101 20.50 10.76 -36.05
N LEU A 102 21.46 11.00 -35.15
CA LEU A 102 22.63 11.85 -35.41
C LEU A 102 23.60 11.19 -36.39
N SER A 103 23.84 9.88 -36.29
CA SER A 103 24.71 9.14 -37.22
C SER A 103 24.13 9.08 -38.63
N ARG A 104 22.79 9.09 -38.79
CA ARG A 104 22.12 9.13 -40.11
C ARG A 104 22.23 10.47 -40.84
N ARG A 105 22.41 11.60 -40.14
CA ARG A 105 22.24 12.95 -40.75
C ARG A 105 23.49 13.54 -41.44
N PHE A 106 24.68 12.95 -41.27
CA PHE A 106 25.94 13.51 -41.78
C PHE A 106 26.66 12.68 -42.86
N GLY A 107 25.97 11.73 -43.51
CA GLY A 107 26.47 11.02 -44.69
C GLY A 107 26.18 11.80 -45.99
N HIS A 108 27.22 12.07 -46.79
CA HIS A 108 27.22 12.97 -47.95
C HIS A 108 26.56 12.42 -49.24
N ASP A 109 25.69 11.41 -49.20
CA ASP A 109 25.14 10.81 -50.43
C ASP A 109 23.62 11.01 -50.58
N HIS A 110 23.28 12.01 -51.41
CA HIS A 110 21.92 12.51 -51.59
C HIS A 110 21.02 11.60 -52.44
N THR A 111 21.58 10.51 -53.00
CA THR A 111 20.88 9.56 -53.88
C THR A 111 20.38 8.30 -53.16
N ALA A 112 20.92 7.97 -51.97
CA ALA A 112 20.39 6.89 -51.11
C ALA A 112 19.14 7.28 -50.32
N ILE A 113 18.92 8.59 -50.13
CA ILE A 113 17.85 9.17 -49.29
C ILE A 113 16.45 8.89 -49.86
N ASN A 114 16.29 8.73 -51.18
CA ASN A 114 14.97 8.54 -51.79
C ASN A 114 14.42 7.09 -51.68
N VAL A 115 15.31 6.09 -51.61
CA VAL A 115 14.89 4.68 -51.45
C VAL A 115 14.58 4.38 -49.98
N ASP A 116 15.33 4.98 -49.05
CA ASP A 116 15.14 4.79 -47.61
C ASP A 116 13.93 5.58 -47.08
N PHE A 117 13.56 6.72 -47.70
CA PHE A 117 12.36 7.49 -47.34
C PHE A 117 11.05 6.70 -47.53
N LEU A 118 10.90 5.97 -48.64
CA LEU A 118 9.72 5.14 -48.90
C LEU A 118 9.66 3.90 -47.98
N GLY A 119 10.81 3.30 -47.67
CA GLY A 119 10.91 2.22 -46.68
C GLY A 119 10.59 2.70 -45.25
N GLN A 120 11.07 3.89 -44.91
CA GLN A 120 10.82 4.54 -43.62
C GLN A 120 9.37 5.00 -43.48
N GLU A 121 8.73 5.50 -44.54
CA GLU A 121 7.31 5.84 -44.52
C GLU A 121 6.45 4.60 -44.26
N ARG A 122 6.76 3.48 -44.91
CA ARG A 122 6.06 2.21 -44.68
C ARG A 122 6.29 1.67 -43.27
N ASN A 123 7.52 1.73 -42.76
CA ASN A 123 7.82 1.34 -41.38
C ASN A 123 7.16 2.27 -40.36
N SER A 124 7.11 3.58 -40.65
CA SER A 124 6.44 4.60 -39.83
C SER A 124 4.92 4.40 -39.82
N LEU A 125 4.31 4.04 -40.95
CA LEU A 125 2.90 3.67 -41.03
C LEU A 125 2.63 2.40 -40.23
N GLN A 126 3.49 1.39 -40.35
CA GLN A 126 3.35 0.14 -39.59
C GLN A 126 3.53 0.37 -38.07
N SER A 127 4.52 1.16 -37.65
CA SER A 127 4.69 1.52 -36.24
C SER A 127 3.54 2.38 -35.74
N SER A 128 3.02 3.29 -36.57
CA SER A 128 1.84 4.09 -36.21
C SER A 128 0.59 3.22 -36.03
N HIS A 129 0.39 2.22 -36.89
CA HIS A 129 -0.66 1.21 -36.71
C HIS A 129 -0.51 0.44 -35.41
N GLN A 130 0.71 0.00 -35.07
CA GLN A 130 0.98 -0.68 -33.80
C GLN A 130 0.71 0.22 -32.60
N HIS A 131 1.13 1.49 -32.63
CA HIS A 131 0.86 2.45 -31.56
C HIS A 131 -0.64 2.78 -31.43
N VAL A 132 -1.37 2.86 -32.54
CA VAL A 132 -2.83 3.04 -32.52
C VAL A 132 -3.52 1.82 -31.92
N ASP A 133 -3.11 0.61 -32.29
CA ASP A 133 -3.65 -0.63 -31.72
C ASP A 133 -3.35 -0.74 -30.21
N GLU A 134 -2.14 -0.38 -29.78
CA GLU A 134 -1.78 -0.31 -28.37
C GLU A 134 -2.61 0.74 -27.60
N MET A 135 -2.87 1.89 -28.22
CA MET A 135 -3.73 2.94 -27.64
C MET A 135 -5.19 2.48 -27.55
N LEU A 136 -5.71 1.80 -28.56
CA LEU A 136 -7.07 1.23 -28.55
C LEU A 136 -7.20 0.14 -27.49
N HIS A 137 -6.22 -0.73 -27.37
CA HIS A 137 -6.17 -1.76 -26.33
C HIS A 137 -6.11 -1.14 -24.92
N THR A 138 -5.28 -0.12 -24.73
CA THR A 138 -5.20 0.64 -23.48
C THR A 138 -6.53 1.33 -23.17
N GLY A 139 -7.16 1.96 -24.16
CA GLY A 139 -8.49 2.58 -24.02
C GLY A 139 -9.57 1.58 -23.61
N SER A 140 -9.57 0.39 -24.21
CA SER A 140 -10.47 -0.71 -23.84
C SER A 140 -10.29 -1.13 -22.37
N ASN A 141 -9.04 -1.31 -21.94
CA ASN A 141 -8.72 -1.68 -20.55
C ASN A 141 -9.13 -0.61 -19.54
N ILE A 142 -8.96 0.67 -19.87
CA ILE A 142 -9.43 1.79 -19.03
C ILE A 142 -10.96 1.77 -18.93
N LEU A 143 -11.66 1.59 -20.04
CA LEU A 143 -13.13 1.48 -20.06
C LEU A 143 -13.62 0.30 -19.23
N GLN A 144 -12.97 -0.85 -19.33
CA GLN A 144 -13.28 -2.03 -18.52
C GLN A 144 -13.05 -1.77 -17.03
N THR A 145 -11.96 -1.09 -16.68
CA THR A 145 -11.65 -0.70 -15.29
C THR A 145 -12.67 0.28 -14.75
N LEU A 146 -13.08 1.29 -15.53
CA LEU A 146 -14.14 2.22 -15.15
C LEU A 146 -15.48 1.51 -14.93
N ARG A 147 -15.80 0.52 -15.78
CA ARG A 147 -17.00 -0.32 -15.60
C ARG A 147 -16.93 -1.13 -14.31
N TYR A 148 -15.79 -1.77 -14.03
CA TYR A 148 -15.57 -2.52 -12.79
C TYR A 148 -15.66 -1.61 -11.55
N ASN A 149 -15.08 -0.42 -11.60
CA ASN A 149 -15.16 0.56 -10.52
C ASN A 149 -16.60 0.99 -10.25
N ARG A 150 -17.40 1.22 -11.30
CA ARG A 150 -18.84 1.52 -11.16
C ARG A 150 -19.59 0.39 -10.47
N ASP A 151 -19.34 -0.85 -10.84
CA ASP A 151 -20.01 -2.00 -10.23
C ASP A 151 -19.58 -2.21 -8.77
N THR A 152 -18.30 -1.98 -8.47
CA THR A 152 -17.78 -1.97 -7.09
C THR A 152 -18.43 -0.87 -6.25
N LEU A 153 -18.55 0.35 -6.78
CA LEU A 153 -19.20 1.46 -6.09
C LEU A 153 -20.68 1.18 -5.83
N LYS A 154 -21.39 0.60 -6.82
CA LYS A 154 -22.77 0.13 -6.64
C LYS A 154 -22.88 -0.94 -5.55
N GLY A 155 -21.94 -1.89 -5.52
CA GLY A 155 -21.87 -2.91 -4.48
C GLY A 155 -21.64 -2.33 -3.09
N ALA A 156 -20.72 -1.37 -2.97
CA ALA A 156 -20.46 -0.64 -1.74
C ALA A 156 -21.69 0.18 -1.29
N HIS A 157 -22.34 0.89 -2.20
CA HIS A 157 -23.57 1.64 -1.92
C HIS A 157 -24.70 0.72 -1.46
N ARG A 158 -24.86 -0.45 -2.08
CA ARG A 158 -25.86 -1.44 -1.66
C ARG A 158 -25.56 -1.97 -0.25
N ARG A 159 -24.29 -2.28 0.04
CA ARG A 159 -23.85 -2.64 1.39
C ARG A 159 -24.06 -1.51 2.41
N LEU A 160 -23.87 -0.24 2.02
CA LEU A 160 -24.16 0.90 2.88
C LEU A 160 -25.66 1.05 3.17
N ILE A 161 -26.53 0.84 2.18
CA ILE A 161 -27.98 0.80 2.39
C ILE A 161 -28.36 -0.35 3.33
N ASP A 162 -27.79 -1.55 3.09
CA ASP A 162 -28.05 -2.71 3.95
C ASP A 162 -27.55 -2.46 5.38
N LEU A 163 -26.38 -1.84 5.54
CA LEU A 163 -25.87 -1.41 6.84
C LEU A 163 -26.75 -0.35 7.48
N ALA A 164 -27.23 0.66 6.74
CA ALA A 164 -28.16 1.67 7.25
C ALA A 164 -29.48 1.03 7.72
N ASN A 165 -30.00 0.05 7.00
CA ASN A 165 -31.18 -0.72 7.40
C ASN A 165 -30.91 -1.54 8.68
N THR A 166 -29.72 -2.15 8.82
CA THR A 166 -29.35 -2.88 10.05
C THR A 166 -29.04 -1.97 11.24
N LEU A 167 -28.49 -0.78 11.00
CA LEU A 167 -28.25 0.24 12.02
C LEU A 167 -29.56 0.89 12.48
N GLY A 168 -30.56 0.98 11.60
CA GLY A 168 -31.94 1.31 11.97
C GLY A 168 -32.55 0.32 12.97
N LEU A 169 -32.19 -0.96 12.90
CA LEU A 169 -32.53 -1.98 13.90
C LEU A 169 -31.62 -1.94 15.15
N SER A 170 -30.40 -1.41 15.05
CA SER A 170 -29.46 -1.24 16.17
C SER A 170 -29.92 -0.21 17.21
N ASN A 171 -30.89 0.66 16.91
CA ASN A 171 -31.53 1.50 17.92
C ASN A 171 -32.22 0.64 19.00
N ALA A 172 -32.72 -0.56 18.65
CA ALA A 172 -33.26 -1.48 19.65
C ALA A 172 -32.15 -2.02 20.58
N THR A 173 -30.94 -2.30 20.06
CA THR A 173 -29.82 -2.75 20.91
C THR A 173 -29.18 -1.62 21.72
N ILE A 174 -29.11 -0.40 21.19
CA ILE A 174 -28.65 0.78 21.93
C ILE A 174 -29.64 1.11 23.07
N SER A 175 -30.95 1.07 22.79
CA SER A 175 -32.02 1.19 23.80
C SER A 175 -31.91 0.11 24.90
N LEU A 176 -31.60 -1.14 24.52
CA LEU A 176 -31.41 -2.24 25.46
C LEU A 176 -30.16 -2.08 26.35
N ILE A 177 -29.14 -1.33 25.92
CA ILE A 177 -27.95 -1.03 26.72
C ILE A 177 -28.21 0.15 27.66
N GLU A 178 -28.85 1.21 27.16
CA GLU A 178 -29.17 2.42 27.94
C GLU A 178 -30.15 2.11 29.10
N ARG A 179 -31.07 1.17 28.90
CA ARG A 179 -31.99 0.69 29.96
C ARG A 179 -31.26 -0.03 31.11
N ARG A 180 -30.15 -0.73 30.84
CA ARG A 180 -29.35 -1.42 31.87
C ARG A 180 -28.61 -0.44 32.77
N VAL A 181 -28.05 0.63 32.19
CA VAL A 181 -27.37 1.70 32.95
C VAL A 181 -28.36 2.50 33.80
N SER A 182 -29.56 2.77 33.26
CA SER A 182 -30.60 3.44 34.04
C SER A 182 -31.08 2.60 35.23
N GLN A 183 -31.25 1.27 35.05
CA GLN A 183 -31.60 0.37 36.16
C GLN A 183 -30.50 0.32 37.23
N ASP A 184 -29.23 0.29 36.84
CA ASP A 184 -28.11 0.26 37.79
C ASP A 184 -28.08 1.50 38.69
N LYS A 185 -28.39 2.68 38.11
CA LYS A 185 -28.55 3.93 38.89
C LYS A 185 -29.67 3.83 39.93
N TYR A 186 -30.80 3.21 39.62
CA TYR A 186 -31.89 3.02 40.58
C TYR A 186 -31.52 2.03 41.69
N ILE A 187 -30.82 0.94 41.35
CA ILE A 187 -30.35 -0.05 42.33
C ILE A 187 -29.34 0.58 43.30
N LEU A 188 -28.42 1.41 42.80
CA LEU A 188 -27.43 2.11 43.61
C LEU A 188 -28.09 3.11 44.58
N PHE A 189 -29.03 3.93 44.10
CA PHE A 189 -29.78 4.84 44.96
C PHE A 189 -30.62 4.10 46.01
N GLY A 190 -31.23 2.97 45.63
CA GLY A 190 -31.98 2.11 46.56
C GLY A 190 -31.08 1.55 47.67
N GLY A 191 -29.91 1.01 47.32
CA GLY A 191 -28.93 0.50 48.29
C GLY A 191 -28.46 1.57 49.27
N MET A 192 -28.16 2.78 48.76
CA MET A 192 -27.78 3.92 49.60
C MET A 192 -28.88 4.27 50.62
N PHE A 193 -30.14 4.34 50.20
CA PHE A 193 -31.25 4.67 51.10
C PHE A 193 -31.48 3.61 52.18
N VAL A 194 -31.40 2.33 51.81
CA VAL A 194 -31.55 1.21 52.75
C VAL A 194 -30.46 1.25 53.82
N THR A 195 -29.19 1.42 53.41
CA THR A 195 -28.08 1.48 54.38
C THR A 195 -28.22 2.67 55.34
N LEU A 196 -28.66 3.83 54.83
CA LEU A 196 -28.87 5.03 55.65
C LEU A 196 -30.01 4.82 56.65
N THR A 197 -31.11 4.19 56.22
CA THR A 197 -32.25 3.86 57.08
C THR A 197 -31.86 2.90 58.20
N VAL A 198 -31.07 1.87 57.89
CA VAL A 198 -30.58 0.91 58.89
C VAL A 198 -29.69 1.59 59.93
N ILE A 199 -28.79 2.48 59.51
CA ILE A 199 -27.93 3.24 60.43
C ILE A 199 -28.78 4.12 61.36
N VAL A 200 -29.76 4.85 60.82
CA VAL A 200 -30.65 5.70 61.62
C VAL A 200 -31.47 4.89 62.63
N LEU A 201 -32.01 3.73 62.21
CA LEU A 201 -32.77 2.84 63.10
C LEU A 201 -31.91 2.31 64.24
N VAL A 202 -30.67 1.90 63.95
CA VAL A 202 -29.74 1.42 64.98
C VAL A 202 -29.41 2.54 65.97
N ILE A 203 -29.14 3.76 65.49
CA ILE A 203 -28.87 4.90 66.38
C ILE A 203 -30.08 5.21 67.26
N PHE A 204 -31.30 5.21 66.71
CA PHE A 204 -32.52 5.50 67.47
C PHE A 204 -32.87 4.43 68.51
N PHE A 205 -32.55 3.16 68.25
CA PHE A 205 -32.82 2.08 69.21
C PHE A 205 -31.73 1.92 70.28
N LEU A 206 -30.50 2.38 70.00
CA LEU A 206 -29.35 2.28 70.92
C LEU A 206 -29.24 3.51 71.86
N VAL A 207 -29.85 4.64 71.51
CA VAL A 207 -29.96 5.87 72.32
C VAL A 207 -31.27 5.87 73.09
#